data_AF-A0A4V6HS83-F1
#
_entry.id   AF-A0A4V6HS83-F1
#
_cell.length_a   1.000
_cell.length_b   1.000
_cell.length_c   1.000
_cell.angle_alpha   90.00
_cell.angle_beta   90.00
_cell.angle_gamma   90.00
#
_symmetry.space_group_name_H-M   'P 1'
#
loop_
_entity.id
_entity.type
_entity.pdbx_description
1 polymer ?
#
loop_
_entity_poly.entity_id
_entity_poly.type
_entity_poly.pdbx_seq_one_letter_code
_entity_poly.pdbx_strand_id
1 'polypeptide(L)'
;MKDHIKAKLAECVSFVEVQFVIDDYMAYYNNQRYQWHLAKLAPNEFYKFVITGEYPLDVPKIPAHPVIARKPEELGCQLYQKNTDS
;
A
#
# COMPACT_ATOMS: atom_id res chain seq x y z
N MET A 1 -5.80 -8.44 -5.01
CA MET A 1 -6.53 -7.20 -5.36
C MET A 1 -7.65 -7.48 -6.34
N LYS A 2 -7.34 -7.82 -7.60
CA LYS A 2 -8.36 -8.09 -8.63
C LYS A 2 -9.32 -9.22 -8.25
N ASP A 3 -8.81 -10.33 -7.70
CA ASP A 3 -9.65 -11.50 -7.37
C ASP A 3 -10.57 -11.27 -6.18
N HIS A 4 -10.21 -10.38 -5.25
CA HIS A 4 -10.99 -10.12 -4.03
C HIS A 4 -12.30 -9.37 -4.30
N ILE A 5 -12.37 -8.61 -5.40
CA ILE A 5 -13.54 -7.80 -5.77
C ILE A 5 -14.21 -8.28 -7.05
N LYS A 6 -13.65 -9.28 -7.74
CA LYS A 6 -14.10 -9.75 -9.05
C LYS A 6 -15.57 -10.18 -9.06
N ALA A 7 -16.02 -10.87 -8.01
CA ALA A 7 -17.42 -11.29 -7.88
C ALA A 7 -18.35 -10.09 -7.70
N LYS A 8 -18.04 -9.18 -6.77
CA LYS A 8 -18.81 -7.94 -6.54
C LYS A 8 -18.90 -7.08 -7.80
N LEU A 9 -17.81 -6.96 -8.55
CA LEU A 9 -17.77 -6.22 -9.81
C LEU A 9 -18.62 -6.85 -10.92
N ALA A 10 -18.76 -8.18 -10.93
CA ALA A 10 -19.59 -8.88 -11.92
C ALA A 10 -21.09 -8.67 -11.69
N GLU A 11 -21.49 -8.30 -10.46
CA GLU A 11 -22.88 -8.03 -10.08
C GLU A 11 -23.28 -6.57 -10.29
N CYS A 12 -22.33 -5.66 -10.48
CA CYS A 12 -22.61 -4.24 -10.72
C CYS A 12 -23.33 -4.04 -12.06
N VAL A 13 -24.41 -3.26 -12.04
CA VAL A 13 -25.20 -2.89 -13.23
C VAL A 13 -25.02 -1.43 -13.63
N SER A 14 -24.36 -0.64 -12.77
CA SER A 14 -24.09 0.77 -12.99
C SER A 14 -22.65 1.17 -12.68
N PHE A 15 -22.20 2.27 -13.28
CA PHE A 15 -20.89 2.84 -12.99
C PHE A 15 -20.73 3.23 -11.51
N VAL A 16 -21.79 3.76 -10.89
CA VAL A 16 -21.78 4.18 -9.48
C VAL A 16 -21.49 3.00 -8.55
N GLU A 17 -22.08 1.84 -8.82
CA GLU A 17 -21.80 0.63 -8.03
C GLU A 17 -20.35 0.15 -8.20
N VAL A 18 -19.80 0.22 -9.41
CA VAL A 18 -18.38 -0.11 -9.66
C VAL A 18 -17.46 0.81 -8.87
N GLN A 19 -17.72 2.12 -8.90
CA GLN A 19 -16.95 3.09 -8.11
C GLN A 19 -17.02 2.75 -6.62
N PHE A 20 -18.22 2.49 -6.10
CA PHE A 20 -18.41 2.13 -4.71
C PHE A 20 -17.61 0.88 -4.31
N VAL A 21 -17.63 -0.18 -5.13
CA VAL A 21 -16.87 -1.41 -4.85
C VAL A 21 -15.35 -1.15 -4.82
N ILE A 22 -14.86 -0.29 -5.73
CA ILE A 22 -13.44 0.08 -5.78
C ILE A 22 -13.08 0.93 -4.55
N ASP A 23 -13.89 1.93 -4.21
CA ASP A 23 -13.68 2.82 -3.07
C ASP A 23 -13.70 2.06 -1.74
N ASP A 24 -14.68 1.16 -1.56
CA ASP A 24 -14.78 0.26 -0.41
C ASP A 24 -13.52 -0.60 -0.28
N TYR A 25 -13.07 -1.20 -1.39
CA TYR A 25 -11.86 -2.01 -1.39
C TYR A 25 -10.60 -1.20 -1.09
N MET A 26 -10.47 0.01 -1.64
CA MET A 26 -9.36 0.91 -1.33
C MET A 26 -9.36 1.29 0.15
N ALA A 27 -10.52 1.60 0.72
CA ALA A 27 -10.66 1.92 2.13
C ALA A 27 -10.25 0.73 3.02
N TYR A 28 -10.73 -0.47 2.70
CA TYR A 28 -10.32 -1.71 3.37
C TYR A 28 -8.81 -1.93 3.28
N TYR A 29 -8.24 -1.85 2.08
CA TYR A 29 -6.82 -2.14 1.88
C TYR A 29 -5.93 -1.13 2.58
N ASN A 30 -6.24 0.16 2.48
CA ASN A 30 -5.40 1.23 3.01
C ASN A 30 -5.48 1.35 4.53
N ASN A 31 -6.59 0.95 5.16
CA ASN A 31 -6.81 1.14 6.59
C ASN A 31 -6.82 -0.14 7.42
N GLN A 32 -7.15 -1.29 6.84
CA GLN A 32 -7.38 -2.53 7.61
C GLN A 32 -6.49 -3.69 7.17
N ARG A 33 -5.86 -3.63 5.99
CA ARG A 33 -5.01 -4.72 5.50
C ARG A 33 -3.57 -4.57 5.99
N TYR A 34 -3.33 -5.05 7.21
CA TYR A 34 -2.00 -5.13 7.81
C TYR A 34 -1.03 -6.00 7.01
N GLN A 35 0.23 -5.57 6.87
CA GLN A 35 1.24 -6.28 6.08
C GLN A 35 2.54 -6.51 6.85
N TRP A 36 2.98 -7.78 6.95
CA TRP A 36 4.30 -8.19 6.45
C TRP A 36 5.41 -7.14 6.62
N HIS A 37 5.72 -6.53 5.48
CA HIS A 37 6.87 -5.69 5.21
C HIS A 37 6.62 -4.20 5.50
N LEU A 38 5.43 -3.83 5.98
CA LEU A 38 5.09 -2.46 6.37
C LEU A 38 5.15 -2.28 7.88
N ALA A 39 6.20 -2.82 8.51
CA ALA A 39 6.32 -2.83 9.97
C ALA A 39 5.06 -3.36 10.69
N LYS A 40 4.34 -4.32 10.08
CA LYS A 40 3.08 -4.87 10.58
C LYS A 40 1.93 -3.87 10.66
N LEU A 41 1.91 -2.83 9.83
CA LEU A 41 0.87 -1.80 9.77
C LEU A 41 0.05 -1.88 8.47
N ALA A 42 -1.13 -1.27 8.46
CA ALA A 42 -1.84 -0.95 7.23
C ALA A 42 -1.13 0.19 6.47
N PRO A 43 -1.31 0.34 5.15
CA PRO A 43 -0.64 1.37 4.36
C PRO A 43 -0.73 2.80 4.92
N ASN A 44 -1.91 3.24 5.36
CA ASN A 44 -2.09 4.58 5.91
C ASN A 44 -1.41 4.76 7.28
N GLU A 45 -1.44 3.72 8.12
CA GLU A 45 -0.74 3.73 9.41
C GLU A 45 0.77 3.74 9.21
N PHE A 46 1.28 2.96 8.26
CA PHE A 46 2.70 2.95 7.91
C PHE A 46 3.16 4.31 7.40
N TYR A 47 2.38 4.96 6.53
CA TYR A 47 2.68 6.32 6.07
C TYR A 47 2.78 7.30 7.26
N LYS A 48 1.82 7.26 8.19
CA LYS A 48 1.88 8.09 9.41
C LYS A 48 3.13 7.80 10.23
N PHE A 49 3.43 6.52 10.49
CA PHE A 49 4.62 6.10 11.22
C PHE A 49 5.91 6.60 10.57
N VAL A 50 6.02 6.56 9.25
CA VAL A 50 7.20 7.07 8.52
C VAL A 50 7.36 8.59 8.66
N ILE A 51 6.24 9.34 8.71
CA ILE A 51 6.26 10.81 8.78
C ILE A 51 6.46 11.31 10.21
N THR A 52 5.81 10.69 11.20
CA THR A 52 5.80 11.15 12.59
C THR A 52 6.84 10.43 13.47
N GLY A 53 7.23 9.23 13.08
CA GLY A 53 8.03 8.31 13.89
C GLY A 53 7.28 7.65 15.05
N GLU A 54 5.98 7.91 15.19
CA GLU A 54 5.14 7.33 16.23
C GLU A 54 4.51 6.02 15.75
N TYR A 55 4.77 4.94 16.47
CA TYR A 55 4.22 3.62 16.14
C TYR A 55 2.82 3.48 16.77
N PRO A 56 1.77 3.16 15.98
CA PRO A 56 0.38 3.28 16.43
C PRO A 56 -0.13 2.10 17.28
N LEU A 57 0.60 0.98 17.32
CA LEU A 57 0.18 -0.21 18.06
C LEU A 57 0.98 -0.34 19.36
N ASP A 58 0.30 -0.63 20.46
CA ASP A 58 0.94 -0.93 21.74
C ASP A 58 1.46 -2.38 21.74
N VAL A 59 2.73 -2.53 21.36
CA VAL A 59 3.41 -3.83 21.30
C VAL A 59 4.74 -3.77 22.06
N PRO A 60 5.14 -4.85 22.75
CA PRO A 60 6.34 -4.85 23.58
C PRO A 60 7.63 -4.66 22.77
N LYS A 61 7.62 -4.98 21.47
CA LYS A 61 8.76 -4.77 20.57
C LYS A 61 8.33 -3.94 19.37
N ILE A 62 8.54 -2.64 19.49
CA ILE A 62 8.26 -1.68 18.42
C ILE A 62 9.29 -1.88 17.30
N PRO A 63 8.87 -2.02 16.03
CA PRO A 63 9.77 -2.06 14.89
C PRO A 63 10.60 -0.78 14.79
N ALA A 64 11.81 -0.88 14.23
CA ALA A 64 12.64 0.28 13.96
C ALA A 64 11.94 1.24 12.97
N HIS A 65 12.20 2.54 13.12
CA HIS A 65 11.73 3.55 12.20
C HIS A 65 12.18 3.22 10.76
N PRO A 66 11.28 3.18 9.77
CA PRO A 66 11.66 2.87 8.41
C PRO A 66 12.56 3.96 7.83
N VAL A 67 13.60 3.57 7.10
CA VAL A 67 14.43 4.51 6.34
C VAL A 67 13.92 4.54 4.91
N ILE A 68 13.65 5.75 4.40
CA ILE A 68 13.21 5.94 3.02
C ILE A 68 14.38 5.59 2.09
N ALA A 69 14.28 4.45 1.41
CA ALA A 69 15.37 3.90 0.60
C ALA A 69 15.62 4.66 -0.72
N ARG A 70 14.61 5.35 -1.24
CA ARG A 70 14.71 6.17 -2.46
C ARG A 70 14.04 7.51 -2.24
N LYS A 71 14.73 8.57 -2.61
CA LYS A 71 14.17 9.91 -2.49
C LYS A 71 13.09 10.13 -3.55
N PRO A 72 12.12 11.05 -3.33
CA PRO A 72 11.09 11.34 -4.32
C PRO A 72 11.64 11.69 -5.70
N GLU A 73 12.80 12.36 -5.76
CA GLU A 73 13.46 12.77 -7.01
C GLU A 73 14.00 11.57 -7.82
N GLU A 74 14.17 10.41 -7.18
CA GLU A 74 14.66 9.17 -7.80
C GLU A 74 13.49 8.28 -8.27
N LEU A 75 12.23 8.65 -7.96
CA LEU A 75 11.05 7.91 -8.38
C LEU A 75 10.72 8.22 -9.85
N GLY A 76 10.79 7.20 -10.70
CA GLY A 76 10.51 7.31 -12.15
C GLY A 76 11.76 7.41 -13.03
N CYS A 77 12.94 7.65 -12.44
CA CYS A 77 14.22 7.45 -13.12
C CYS A 77 14.49 5.95 -13.25
N GLN A 78 14.00 5.34 -14.33
CA GLN A 78 14.32 3.96 -14.66
C GLN A 78 15.83 3.85 -14.90
N LEU A 79 16.54 3.15 -14.02
CA LEU A 79 17.80 2.51 -14.40
C LEU A 79 17.44 1.42 -15.41
N TYR A 80 17.29 1.82 -16.68
CA TYR A 80 17.42 0.91 -17.82
C TYR A 80 18.90 0.49 -17.85
N GLN A 81 19.25 -0.49 -17.02
CA GLN A 81 20.46 -1.28 -17.27
C GLN A 81 20.15 -2.10 -18.51
N LYS A 82 20.45 -1.49 -19.66
CA LYS A 82 20.58 -2.21 -20.93
C LYS A 82 21.73 -3.18 -20.71
N ASN A 83 21.43 -4.44 -20.43
CA ASN A 83 22.42 -5.51 -20.50
C ASN A 83 22.91 -5.55 -21.95
N THR A 84 24.01 -4.86 -22.23
CA THR A 84 24.85 -5.12 -23.38
C THR A 84 25.76 -6.26 -22.98
N ASP A 85 25.28 -7.49 -23.12
CA ASP A 85 26.16 -8.64 -23.24
C ASP A 85 26.31 -8.95 -24.73
N SER A 86 27.57 -9.26 -25.08
CA SER A 86 28.18 -9.33 -26.42
C SER A 86 27.60 -10.39 -27.36
#